data_AF-A0A9X5IMP1-F1
#
_entry.id   AF-A0A9X5IMP1-F1
#
_cell.length_a   1.000
_cell.length_b   1.000
_cell.length_c   1.000
_cell.angle_alpha   90.00
_cell.angle_beta   90.00
_cell.angle_gamma   90.00
#
_symmetry.space_group_name_H-M   'P 1'
#
loop_
_entity.id
_entity.type
_entity.pdbx_description
1 polymer ?
#
loop_
_entity_poly.entity_id
_entity_poly.type
_entity_poly.pdbx_seq_one_letter_code
_entity_poly.pdbx_strand_id
1 'polypeptide(L)'
;MNAAIQSICYNISQHPEVSNTTLKRSHLHEVIAALLGYASHAALIQEGKEASQEYEFSDAEFVVLNLPMGTERASKFLLTNEIFRICVLELKSGMPVPVFESVEDFYDDKVRELLEEAIYQEAGESGAMDESNAYFDYPPDMDYKLETSGNLWASVDEWSIADTGTLSGEYDPEGDRMYNGHTLNVKGKFIFAKAGRAGLVLLDDSTECFIWPDESWRDYEPLEAEG
;
A
#
# COMPACT_ATOMS: atom_id res chain seq x y z
N MET A 1 21.02 3.64 2.42
CA MET A 1 20.56 3.39 1.03
C MET A 1 21.67 3.04 0.01
N ASN A 2 22.69 3.88 -0.19
CA ASN A 2 23.65 3.73 -1.30
C ASN A 2 24.38 2.38 -1.38
N ALA A 3 24.77 1.82 -0.24
CA ALA A 3 25.47 0.53 -0.18
C ALA A 3 24.57 -0.65 -0.59
N ALA A 4 23.28 -0.65 -0.21
CA ALA A 4 22.33 -1.70 -0.58
C ALA A 4 22.10 -1.71 -2.10
N ILE A 5 21.83 -0.54 -2.69
CA ILE A 5 21.65 -0.41 -4.15
C ILE A 5 22.92 -0.82 -4.92
N GLN A 6 24.10 -0.45 -4.42
CA GLN A 6 25.37 -0.89 -5.00
C GLN A 6 25.54 -2.42 -4.93
N SER A 7 25.17 -3.03 -3.80
CA SER A 7 25.20 -4.48 -3.63
C SER A 7 24.21 -5.18 -4.55
N ILE A 8 22.98 -4.67 -4.68
CA ILE A 8 21.95 -5.19 -5.59
C ILE A 8 22.44 -5.12 -7.04
N CYS A 9 22.93 -3.97 -7.49
CA CYS A 9 23.51 -3.82 -8.83
C CYS A 9 24.74 -4.70 -9.03
N TYR A 10 25.50 -4.97 -7.96
CA TYR A 10 26.59 -5.94 -7.98
C TYR A 10 26.07 -7.35 -8.22
N ASN A 11 25.12 -7.81 -7.42
CA ASN A 11 24.54 -9.15 -7.52
C ASN A 11 23.91 -9.38 -8.89
N ILE A 12 23.11 -8.44 -9.40
CA ILE A 12 22.53 -8.49 -10.75
C ILE A 12 23.63 -8.70 -11.80
N SER A 13 24.75 -7.96 -11.69
CA SER A 13 25.86 -8.11 -12.64
C SER A 13 26.61 -9.45 -12.56
N GLN A 14 26.43 -10.21 -11.49
CA GLN A 14 27.03 -11.55 -11.32
C GLN A 14 26.13 -12.68 -11.85
N HIS A 15 24.87 -12.42 -12.18
CA HIS A 15 23.99 -13.42 -12.77
C HIS A 15 24.51 -13.84 -14.17
N PRO A 16 24.59 -15.14 -14.50
CA PRO A 16 25.09 -15.63 -15.79
C PRO A 16 24.39 -15.01 -17.02
N GLU A 17 23.10 -14.74 -16.89
CA GLU A 17 22.23 -14.12 -17.87
C GLU A 17 22.66 -12.68 -18.17
N VAL A 18 23.32 -12.02 -17.20
CA VAL A 18 23.80 -10.63 -17.29
C VAL A 18 25.28 -10.59 -17.62
N SER A 19 26.10 -11.44 -16.98
CA SER A 19 27.56 -11.43 -17.09
C SER A 19 28.06 -11.72 -18.50
N ASN A 20 27.25 -12.42 -19.31
CA ASN A 20 27.56 -12.73 -20.71
C ASN A 20 27.07 -11.65 -21.71
N THR A 21 26.56 -10.52 -21.22
CA THR A 21 26.06 -9.42 -22.03
C THR A 21 27.02 -8.23 -22.07
N THR A 22 26.72 -7.24 -22.91
CA THR A 22 27.45 -5.96 -22.95
C THR A 22 26.90 -4.92 -21.96
N LEU A 23 25.96 -5.32 -21.09
CA LEU A 23 25.35 -4.42 -20.13
C LEU A 23 26.37 -3.95 -19.11
N LYS A 24 26.45 -2.62 -18.95
CA LYS A 24 27.29 -1.99 -17.93
C LYS A 24 26.51 -1.88 -16.63
N ARG A 25 27.21 -1.96 -15.50
CA ARG A 25 26.60 -1.71 -14.17
C ARG A 25 25.91 -0.34 -14.10
N SER A 26 26.40 0.67 -14.82
CA SER A 26 25.73 1.97 -14.92
C SER A 26 24.32 1.90 -15.51
N HIS A 27 24.05 0.98 -16.44
CA HIS A 27 22.70 0.75 -16.96
C HIS A 27 21.81 0.10 -15.91
N LEU A 28 22.35 -0.85 -15.13
CA LEU A 28 21.61 -1.47 -14.02
C LEU A 28 21.23 -0.43 -12.97
N HIS A 29 22.15 0.47 -12.60
CA HIS A 29 21.86 1.58 -11.69
C HIS A 29 20.72 2.48 -12.19
N GLU A 30 20.70 2.77 -13.49
CA GLU A 30 19.62 3.57 -14.09
C GLU A 30 18.27 2.83 -14.04
N VAL A 31 18.25 1.53 -14.32
CA VAL A 31 17.02 0.71 -14.26
C VAL A 31 16.53 0.58 -12.82
N ILE A 32 17.42 0.35 -11.85
CA ILE A 32 17.07 0.28 -10.44
C ILE A 32 16.55 1.63 -9.94
N ALA A 33 17.18 2.74 -10.33
CA ALA A 33 16.68 4.07 -9.99
C ALA A 33 15.27 4.31 -10.56
N ALA A 34 15.02 3.90 -11.80
CA ALA A 34 13.70 3.99 -12.42
C ALA A 34 12.65 3.10 -11.71
N LEU A 35 13.03 1.88 -11.31
CA LEU A 35 12.17 0.99 -10.51
C LEU A 35 11.83 1.58 -9.14
N LEU A 36 12.69 2.44 -8.59
CA LEU A 36 12.41 3.17 -7.36
C LEU A 36 11.72 4.52 -7.59
N GLY A 37 11.30 4.82 -8.83
CA GLY A 37 10.56 6.04 -9.18
C GLY A 37 11.41 7.27 -9.51
N TYR A 38 12.73 7.13 -9.65
CA TYR A 38 13.63 8.24 -9.95
C TYR A 38 13.89 8.40 -11.44
N ALA A 39 13.95 9.65 -11.89
CA ALA A 39 14.24 10.00 -13.29
C ALA A 39 15.64 9.57 -13.77
N SER A 40 16.59 9.40 -12.86
CA SER A 40 17.95 8.91 -13.13
C SER A 40 18.61 8.38 -11.87
N HIS A 41 19.71 7.65 -12.01
CA HIS A 41 20.54 7.26 -10.86
C HIS A 41 21.11 8.48 -10.13
N ALA A 42 21.47 9.55 -10.85
CA ALA A 42 21.95 10.78 -10.21
C ALA A 42 20.89 11.41 -9.29
N ALA A 43 19.61 11.37 -9.67
CA ALA A 43 18.51 11.86 -8.84
C ALA A 43 18.35 11.03 -7.55
N LEU A 44 18.41 9.70 -7.65
CA LEU A 44 18.42 8.81 -6.48
C LEU A 44 19.55 9.14 -5.50
N ILE A 45 20.75 9.40 -6.02
CA ILE A 45 21.92 9.74 -5.19
C ILE A 45 21.78 11.13 -4.55
N GLN A 46 21.15 12.07 -5.24
CA GLN A 46 20.98 13.44 -4.78
C GLN A 46 19.96 13.52 -3.64
N GLU A 47 18.83 12.83 -3.76
CA GLU A 47 17.80 12.81 -2.71
C GLU A 47 18.35 12.23 -1.40
N GLY A 48 19.18 11.18 -1.48
CA GLY A 48 19.90 10.64 -0.31
C GLY A 48 20.92 11.58 0.35
N LYS A 49 21.01 12.86 -0.06
CA LYS A 49 21.82 13.91 0.56
C LYS A 49 21.00 15.11 1.03
N GLU A 50 19.69 15.13 0.76
CA GLU A 50 18.82 16.24 1.14
C GLU A 50 18.35 16.04 2.58
N ALA A 51 18.87 16.88 3.49
CA ALA A 51 18.56 16.82 4.92
C ALA A 51 17.18 17.41 5.29
N SER A 52 16.31 17.64 4.31
CA SER A 52 15.00 18.30 4.51
C SER A 52 13.84 17.33 4.66
N GLN A 53 14.05 16.04 4.41
CA GLN A 53 13.01 15.01 4.61
C GLN A 53 13.05 14.51 6.05
N GLU A 54 11.86 14.26 6.61
CA GLU A 54 11.71 13.68 7.95
C GLU A 54 12.20 12.23 8.00
N TYR A 55 12.02 11.49 6.90
CA TYR A 55 12.43 10.10 6.76
C TYR A 55 13.43 9.94 5.61
N GLU A 56 14.51 9.21 5.87
CA GLU A 56 15.42 8.75 4.83
C GLU A 56 14.87 7.46 4.19
N PHE A 57 15.28 7.14 2.96
CA PHE A 57 14.89 5.87 2.33
C PHE A 57 15.24 4.62 3.15
N SER A 58 16.27 4.68 4.02
CA SER A 58 16.58 3.57 4.93
C SER A 58 15.56 3.36 6.05
N ASP A 59 14.72 4.35 6.32
CA ASP A 59 13.66 4.28 7.32
C ASP A 59 12.38 3.67 6.73
N ALA A 60 12.33 3.45 5.42
CA ALA A 60 11.18 2.84 4.75
C ALA A 60 10.85 1.47 5.35
N GLU A 61 9.58 1.27 5.68
CA GLU A 61 9.02 -0.01 6.16
C GLU A 61 8.53 -0.87 4.99
N PHE A 62 8.15 -0.22 3.89
CA PHE A 62 7.70 -0.84 2.67
C PHE A 62 8.29 -0.12 1.45
N VAL A 63 8.51 -0.85 0.37
CA VAL A 63 8.92 -0.29 -0.92
C VAL A 63 7.96 -0.73 -2.01
N VAL A 64 7.39 0.23 -2.75
CA VAL A 64 6.51 -0.06 -3.90
C VAL A 64 7.20 0.36 -5.20
N LEU A 65 7.51 -0.62 -6.06
CA LEU A 65 8.26 -0.39 -7.29
C LEU A 65 7.43 0.30 -8.37
N ASN A 66 8.05 1.21 -9.12
CA ASN A 66 7.51 1.77 -10.34
C ASN A 66 7.88 0.89 -11.54
N LEU A 67 7.22 -0.27 -11.66
CA LEU A 67 7.44 -1.19 -12.78
C LEU A 67 7.28 -0.53 -14.16
N PRO A 68 6.28 0.34 -14.43
CA PRO A 68 6.16 1.02 -15.72
C PRO A 68 7.42 1.82 -16.08
N MET A 69 7.92 2.64 -15.14
CA MET A 69 9.12 3.45 -15.35
C MET A 69 10.39 2.60 -15.47
N GLY A 70 10.49 1.54 -14.65
CA GLY A 70 11.57 0.56 -14.73
C GLY A 70 11.61 -0.16 -16.08
N THR A 71 10.45 -0.56 -16.60
CA THR A 71 10.29 -1.23 -17.90
C THR A 71 10.70 -0.29 -19.04
N GLU A 72 10.23 0.96 -19.01
CA GLU A 72 10.62 1.97 -19.99
C GLU A 72 12.14 2.17 -19.99
N ARG A 73 12.77 2.25 -18.80
CA ARG A 73 14.22 2.40 -18.67
C ARG A 73 14.97 1.17 -19.16
N ALA A 74 14.50 -0.03 -18.83
CA ALA A 74 15.08 -1.29 -19.27
C ALA A 74 15.08 -1.40 -20.80
N SER A 75 13.98 -1.00 -21.45
CA SER A 75 13.85 -1.00 -22.91
C SER A 75 14.89 -0.10 -23.59
N LYS A 76 15.22 1.07 -23.01
CA LYS A 76 16.23 2.00 -23.54
C LYS A 76 17.64 1.40 -23.59
N PHE A 77 17.92 0.42 -22.72
CA PHE A 77 19.19 -0.30 -22.69
C PHE A 77 19.10 -1.71 -23.29
N LEU A 78 17.97 -2.06 -23.92
CA LEU A 78 17.72 -3.35 -24.56
C LEU A 78 17.87 -4.54 -23.59
N LEU A 79 17.48 -4.37 -22.32
CA LEU A 79 17.40 -5.48 -21.38
C LEU A 79 16.33 -6.47 -21.87
N THR A 80 16.64 -7.76 -21.76
CA THR A 80 15.65 -8.81 -21.96
C THR A 80 14.68 -8.86 -20.79
N ASN A 81 13.48 -9.42 -21.00
CA ASN A 81 12.51 -9.63 -19.92
C ASN A 81 13.08 -10.48 -18.77
N GLU A 82 13.95 -11.43 -19.10
CA GLU A 82 14.65 -12.26 -18.12
C GLU A 82 15.57 -11.42 -17.22
N ILE A 83 16.42 -10.57 -17.80
CA ILE A 83 17.32 -9.69 -17.04
C ILE A 83 16.52 -8.67 -16.22
N PHE A 84 15.42 -8.14 -16.78
CA PHE A 84 14.54 -7.24 -16.03
C PHE A 84 13.91 -7.92 -14.82
N ARG A 85 13.44 -9.17 -14.98
CA ARG A 85 12.92 -9.98 -13.86
C ARG A 85 13.99 -10.22 -12.80
N ILE A 86 15.25 -10.46 -13.19
CA ILE A 86 16.37 -10.56 -12.23
C ILE A 86 16.53 -9.25 -11.45
N CYS A 87 16.40 -8.09 -12.10
CA CYS A 87 16.49 -6.81 -11.39
C CYS A 87 15.40 -6.66 -10.31
N VAL A 88 14.16 -7.06 -10.62
CA VAL A 88 13.04 -7.03 -9.65
C VAL A 88 13.27 -8.03 -8.51
N LEU A 89 13.71 -9.26 -8.83
CA LEU A 89 13.99 -10.28 -7.83
C LEU A 89 15.13 -9.89 -6.89
N GLU A 90 16.22 -9.31 -7.41
CA GLU A 90 17.34 -8.83 -6.61
C GLU A 90 16.98 -7.61 -5.76
N LEU A 91 16.02 -6.78 -6.18
CA LEU A 91 15.44 -5.75 -5.31
C LEU A 91 14.65 -6.38 -4.17
N LYS A 92 13.77 -7.35 -4.47
CA LYS A 92 12.97 -8.06 -3.47
C LYS A 92 13.83 -8.78 -2.43
N SER A 93 14.93 -9.41 -2.84
CA SER A 93 15.80 -10.16 -1.92
C SER A 93 16.89 -9.32 -1.26
N GLY A 94 17.32 -8.24 -1.91
CA GLY A 94 18.44 -7.40 -1.47
C GLY A 94 18.04 -6.24 -0.55
N MET A 95 16.75 -5.94 -0.44
CA MET A 95 16.24 -4.92 0.49
C MET A 95 15.93 -5.54 1.86
N PRO A 96 16.15 -4.81 2.97
CA PRO A 96 15.85 -5.30 4.32
C PRO A 96 14.35 -5.28 4.64
N VAL A 97 13.53 -4.68 3.77
CA VAL A 97 12.10 -4.51 3.93
C VAL A 97 11.32 -5.09 2.76
N PRO A 98 10.03 -5.43 2.93
CA PRO A 98 9.19 -5.93 1.85
C PRO A 98 9.16 -4.99 0.64
N VAL A 99 9.26 -5.58 -0.55
CA VAL A 99 9.23 -4.87 -1.83
C VAL A 99 8.09 -5.41 -2.67
N PHE A 100 7.19 -4.53 -3.09
CA PHE A 100 5.99 -4.83 -3.86
C PHE A 100 6.16 -4.32 -5.29
N GLU A 101 5.57 -5.04 -6.24
CA GLU A 101 5.70 -4.75 -7.67
C GLU A 101 4.72 -3.67 -8.15
N SER A 102 3.63 -3.47 -7.41
CA SER A 102 2.60 -2.48 -7.71
C SER A 102 1.88 -2.02 -6.44
N VAL A 103 1.05 -0.99 -6.56
CA VAL A 103 0.18 -0.52 -5.45
C VAL A 103 -0.86 -1.58 -5.12
N GLU A 104 -1.33 -2.29 -6.13
CA GLU A 104 -2.30 -3.38 -6.01
C GLU A 104 -1.70 -4.58 -5.27
N ASP A 105 -0.47 -5.00 -5.61
CA ASP A 105 0.22 -6.07 -4.87
C ASP A 105 0.50 -5.65 -3.42
N PHE A 106 0.92 -4.39 -3.21
CA PHE A 106 1.10 -3.86 -1.86
C PHE A 106 -0.21 -3.89 -1.06
N TYR A 107 -1.32 -3.59 -1.72
CA TYR A 107 -2.62 -3.62 -1.08
C TYR A 107 -3.02 -5.04 -0.67
N ASP A 108 -3.02 -5.97 -1.63
CA ASP A 108 -3.50 -7.33 -1.40
C ASP A 108 -2.60 -8.12 -0.45
N ASP A 109 -1.28 -7.98 -0.58
CA ASP A 109 -0.31 -8.72 0.24
C ASP A 109 -0.16 -8.14 1.65
N LYS A 110 -0.48 -6.85 1.88
CA LYS A 110 -0.23 -6.23 3.19
C LYS A 110 -1.25 -5.23 3.70
N VAL A 111 -1.62 -4.21 2.93
CA VAL A 111 -2.45 -3.10 3.44
C VAL A 111 -3.84 -3.60 3.82
N ARG A 112 -4.42 -4.53 3.04
CA ARG A 112 -5.77 -5.03 3.26
C ARG A 112 -5.92 -5.70 4.63
N GLU A 113 -5.01 -6.61 4.97
CA GLU A 113 -4.99 -7.27 6.29
C GLU A 113 -4.92 -6.24 7.44
N LEU A 114 -4.04 -5.24 7.30
CA LEU A 114 -3.89 -4.18 8.31
C LEU A 114 -5.15 -3.31 8.43
N LEU A 115 -5.82 -2.99 7.30
CA LEU A 115 -7.06 -2.22 7.31
C LEU A 115 -8.20 -3.01 7.93
N GLU A 116 -8.32 -4.30 7.57
CA GLU A 116 -9.31 -5.20 8.15
C GLU A 116 -9.19 -5.24 9.68
N GLU A 117 -7.97 -5.39 10.20
CA GLU A 117 -7.68 -5.40 11.65
C GLU A 117 -8.03 -4.05 12.31
N ALA A 118 -7.56 -2.93 11.74
CA ALA A 118 -7.79 -1.60 12.28
C ALA A 118 -9.29 -1.22 12.30
N ILE A 119 -10.02 -1.51 11.23
CA ILE A 119 -11.46 -1.28 11.15
C ILE A 119 -12.20 -2.12 12.19
N TYR A 120 -11.84 -3.40 12.31
CA TYR A 120 -12.50 -4.30 13.24
C TYR A 120 -12.29 -3.86 14.70
N GLN A 121 -11.09 -3.40 15.04
CA GLN A 121 -10.79 -2.85 16.35
C GLN A 121 -11.61 -1.56 16.62
N GLU A 122 -11.61 -0.60 15.69
CA GLU A 122 -12.39 0.63 15.82
C GLU A 122 -13.91 0.35 15.95
N ALA A 123 -14.43 -0.66 15.27
CA ALA A 123 -15.84 -1.05 15.35
C ALA A 123 -16.25 -1.51 16.76
N GLY A 124 -15.35 -2.23 17.43
CA GLY A 124 -15.52 -2.65 18.81
C GLY A 124 -15.38 -1.50 19.79
N GLU A 125 -14.38 -0.63 19.60
CA GLU A 125 -14.09 0.49 20.51
C GLU A 125 -15.12 1.62 20.42
N SER A 126 -15.65 1.89 19.23
CA SER A 126 -16.68 2.92 19.00
C SER A 126 -18.06 2.54 19.53
N GLY A 127 -18.30 1.25 19.82
CA GLY A 127 -19.60 0.71 20.22
C GLY A 127 -20.56 0.44 19.06
N ALA A 128 -20.14 0.65 17.81
CA ALA A 128 -20.98 0.41 16.63
C ALA A 128 -21.45 -1.06 16.53
N MET A 129 -20.57 -2.02 16.87
CA MET A 129 -20.93 -3.43 16.96
C MET A 129 -21.98 -3.67 18.06
N ASP A 130 -21.79 -3.11 19.25
CA ASP A 130 -22.71 -3.28 20.39
C ASP A 130 -24.11 -2.72 20.10
N GLU A 131 -24.22 -1.62 19.35
CA GLU A 131 -25.50 -1.00 19.00
C GLU A 131 -26.34 -1.84 18.03
N SER A 132 -25.68 -2.69 17.22
CA SER A 132 -26.32 -3.56 16.24
C SER A 132 -27.05 -4.76 16.88
N ASN A 133 -26.62 -5.16 18.08
CA ASN A 133 -26.99 -6.43 18.72
C ASN A 133 -26.76 -7.65 17.81
N ALA A 134 -25.72 -7.58 16.97
CA ALA A 134 -25.21 -8.68 16.16
C ALA A 134 -23.86 -9.14 16.71
N TYR A 135 -23.55 -10.41 16.50
CA TYR A 135 -22.26 -11.00 16.83
C TYR A 135 -21.37 -11.01 15.59
N PHE A 136 -20.15 -10.48 15.69
CA PHE A 136 -19.22 -10.36 14.57
C PHE A 136 -18.06 -11.34 14.78
N ASP A 137 -17.94 -12.34 13.91
CA ASP A 137 -16.89 -13.37 13.98
C ASP A 137 -15.74 -13.13 13.00
N TYR A 138 -15.95 -12.25 12.02
CA TYR A 138 -15.09 -12.10 10.87
C TYR A 138 -14.68 -10.64 10.68
N PRO A 139 -13.46 -10.41 10.16
CA PRO A 139 -13.04 -9.08 9.70
C PRO A 139 -13.97 -8.55 8.59
N PRO A 140 -13.94 -7.24 8.30
CA PRO A 140 -14.73 -6.68 7.20
C PRO A 140 -14.34 -7.29 5.85
N ASP A 141 -15.33 -7.44 4.97
CA ASP A 141 -15.13 -7.78 3.56
C ASP A 141 -14.89 -6.47 2.78
N MET A 142 -13.68 -6.32 2.21
CA MET A 142 -13.25 -5.09 1.53
C MET A 142 -13.66 -5.10 0.05
N ASP A 143 -14.03 -3.94 -0.50
CA ASP A 143 -14.57 -3.79 -1.86
C ASP A 143 -13.50 -3.87 -2.98
N TYR A 144 -12.22 -3.74 -2.63
CA TYR A 144 -11.10 -3.59 -3.57
C TYR A 144 -11.27 -2.37 -4.49
N LYS A 145 -11.89 -1.29 -3.99
CA LYS A 145 -12.08 -0.01 -4.71
C LYS A 145 -11.12 1.03 -4.15
N LEU A 146 -9.85 0.82 -4.44
CA LEU A 146 -8.76 1.61 -3.87
C LEU A 146 -8.89 3.10 -4.22
N GLU A 147 -8.93 3.92 -3.18
CA GLU A 147 -8.79 5.37 -3.28
C GLU A 147 -7.40 5.76 -2.80
N THR A 148 -6.61 6.38 -3.67
CA THR A 148 -5.26 6.86 -3.30
C THR A 148 -5.22 8.39 -3.33
N SER A 149 -4.38 9.02 -2.52
CA SER A 149 -4.23 10.49 -2.53
C SER A 149 -3.55 11.04 -3.79
N GLY A 150 -3.09 10.16 -4.68
CA GLY A 150 -2.47 10.51 -5.94
C GLY A 150 -1.41 9.50 -6.38
N ASN A 151 -0.52 9.93 -7.26
CA ASN A 151 0.58 9.10 -7.73
C ASN A 151 1.64 8.93 -6.62
N LEU A 152 1.82 7.69 -6.17
CA LEU A 152 2.76 7.31 -5.09
C LEU A 152 4.17 7.83 -5.33
N TRP A 153 4.71 7.67 -6.54
CA TRP A 153 6.10 8.03 -6.86
C TRP A 153 6.29 9.53 -7.10
N ALA A 154 5.22 10.28 -7.35
CA ALA A 154 5.26 11.73 -7.50
C ALA A 154 5.01 12.48 -6.17
N SER A 155 4.42 11.81 -5.19
CA SER A 155 4.17 12.36 -3.85
C SER A 155 5.48 12.66 -3.14
N VAL A 156 5.50 13.72 -2.32
CA VAL A 156 6.73 14.26 -1.71
C VAL A 156 6.81 13.98 -0.22
N ASP A 157 5.73 14.31 0.51
CA ASP A 157 5.72 14.23 1.98
C ASP A 157 4.91 13.03 2.46
N GLU A 158 3.67 12.91 1.97
CA GLU A 158 2.74 11.86 2.39
C GLU A 158 2.01 11.24 1.18
N TRP A 159 1.57 10.00 1.37
CA TRP A 159 0.69 9.30 0.44
C TRP A 159 -0.30 8.45 1.23
N SER A 160 -1.56 8.38 0.80
CA SER A 160 -2.57 7.58 1.47
C SER A 160 -3.23 6.60 0.51
N ILE A 161 -3.70 5.50 1.08
CA ILE A 161 -4.54 4.50 0.43
C ILE A 161 -5.72 4.20 1.35
N ALA A 162 -6.91 4.12 0.75
CA ALA A 162 -8.14 3.82 1.43
C ALA A 162 -8.93 2.80 0.63
N ASP A 163 -9.76 2.04 1.32
CA ASP A 163 -10.78 1.18 0.71
C ASP A 163 -12.05 1.22 1.56
N THR A 164 -13.16 0.92 0.91
CA THR A 164 -14.44 0.73 1.58
C THR A 164 -14.73 -0.76 1.70
N GLY A 165 -15.66 -1.11 2.58
CA GLY A 165 -16.07 -2.49 2.73
C GLY A 165 -17.32 -2.60 3.56
N THR A 166 -17.62 -3.84 3.94
CA THR A 166 -18.77 -4.17 4.76
C THR A 166 -18.35 -5.10 5.89
N LEU A 167 -18.67 -4.72 7.11
CA LEU A 167 -18.55 -5.59 8.28
C LEU A 167 -19.93 -6.20 8.57
N SER A 168 -20.02 -7.52 8.46
CA SER A 168 -21.28 -8.25 8.65
C SER A 168 -21.21 -9.17 9.87
N GLY A 169 -22.21 -9.06 10.74
CA GLY A 169 -22.41 -9.93 11.89
C GLY A 169 -23.56 -10.90 11.66
N GLU A 170 -23.85 -11.67 12.69
CA GLU A 170 -24.95 -12.62 12.73
C GLU A 170 -25.89 -12.32 13.90
N TYR A 171 -27.14 -12.75 13.78
CA TYR A 171 -28.12 -12.60 14.85
C TYR A 171 -27.70 -13.43 16.06
N ASP A 172 -27.62 -12.80 17.23
CA ASP A 172 -27.43 -13.49 18.51
C ASP A 172 -28.80 -13.88 19.12
N PRO A 173 -29.17 -15.18 19.11
CA PRO A 173 -30.44 -15.63 19.66
C PRO A 173 -30.51 -15.57 21.20
N GLU A 174 -29.39 -15.40 21.88
CA GLU A 174 -29.31 -15.25 23.34
C GLU A 174 -29.24 -13.78 23.77
N GLY A 175 -29.25 -12.83 22.81
CA GLY A 175 -29.18 -11.40 23.07
C GLY A 175 -30.43 -10.85 23.76
N ASP A 176 -30.22 -10.06 24.83
CA ASP A 176 -31.28 -9.42 25.62
C ASP A 176 -31.92 -8.19 24.93
N ARG A 177 -31.52 -7.87 23.69
CA ARG A 177 -31.93 -6.66 22.96
C ARG A 177 -32.45 -7.00 21.56
N MET A 178 -33.29 -6.10 21.04
CA MET A 178 -33.89 -6.25 19.72
C MET A 178 -32.83 -6.05 18.62
N TYR A 179 -32.73 -7.00 17.71
CA TYR A 179 -31.81 -6.96 16.58
C TYR A 179 -32.06 -5.73 15.68
N ASN A 180 -31.03 -4.93 15.45
CA ASN A 180 -31.15 -3.62 14.78
C ASN A 180 -30.36 -3.52 13.46
N GLY A 181 -30.02 -4.67 12.88
CA GLY A 181 -29.19 -4.79 11.68
C GLY A 181 -27.91 -5.56 11.99
N HIS A 182 -27.30 -6.15 10.97
CA HIS A 182 -26.05 -6.91 11.09
C HIS A 182 -24.93 -6.33 10.23
N THR A 183 -25.20 -5.28 9.48
CA THR A 183 -24.32 -4.82 8.43
C THR A 183 -23.89 -3.40 8.73
N LEU A 184 -22.59 -3.20 8.84
CA LEU A 184 -21.95 -1.90 9.01
C LEU A 184 -21.15 -1.61 7.74
N ASN A 185 -21.37 -0.43 7.16
CA ASN A 185 -20.50 0.09 6.12
C ASN A 185 -19.22 0.60 6.78
N VAL A 186 -18.07 0.29 6.17
CA VAL A 186 -16.77 0.68 6.70
C VAL A 186 -15.93 1.38 5.65
N LYS A 187 -15.07 2.28 6.11
CA LYS A 187 -13.98 2.87 5.33
C LYS A 187 -12.73 2.93 6.19
N GLY A 188 -11.65 2.34 5.72
CA GLY A 188 -10.35 2.47 6.34
C GLY A 188 -9.40 3.22 5.43
N LYS A 189 -8.55 4.07 6.01
CA LYS A 189 -7.53 4.83 5.29
C LYS A 189 -6.24 4.85 6.10
N PHE A 190 -5.16 4.39 5.48
CA PHE A 190 -3.83 4.57 6.01
C PHE A 190 -3.12 5.73 5.32
N ILE A 191 -2.36 6.48 6.12
CA ILE A 191 -1.47 7.54 5.66
C ILE A 191 -0.04 7.08 5.89
N PHE A 192 0.80 7.28 4.88
CA PHE A 192 2.20 6.92 4.89
C PHE A 192 3.05 8.17 4.67
N ALA A 193 4.08 8.35 5.48
CA ALA A 193 5.15 9.29 5.16
C ALA A 193 6.04 8.71 4.05
N LYS A 194 6.60 9.61 3.24
CA LYS A 194 7.49 9.27 2.12
C LYS A 194 8.93 9.16 2.59
N ALA A 195 9.45 7.94 2.57
CA ALA A 195 10.88 7.64 2.68
C ALA A 195 11.48 7.55 1.26
N GLY A 196 11.71 8.71 0.63
CA GLY A 196 12.03 8.82 -0.79
C GLY A 196 10.84 8.47 -1.71
N ARG A 197 11.11 8.19 -2.99
CA ARG A 197 10.03 8.06 -4.01
C ARG A 197 9.22 6.77 -3.89
N ALA A 198 9.87 5.64 -3.66
CA ALA A 198 9.22 4.33 -3.56
C ALA A 198 9.01 3.84 -2.12
N GLY A 199 9.72 4.41 -1.15
CA GLY A 199 9.62 4.02 0.25
C GLY A 199 8.41 4.64 0.96
N LEU A 200 7.84 3.89 1.89
CA LEU A 200 6.71 4.27 2.72
C LEU A 200 7.00 3.91 4.19
N VAL A 201 6.57 4.77 5.10
CA VAL A 201 6.55 4.55 6.56
C VAL A 201 5.12 4.76 7.01
N LEU A 202 4.51 3.79 7.69
CA LEU A 202 3.14 3.90 8.14
C LEU A 202 3.03 4.93 9.28
N LEU A 203 2.07 5.84 9.17
CA LEU A 203 1.76 6.80 10.23
C LEU A 203 0.58 6.28 11.05
N ASP A 204 0.87 5.38 11.99
CA ASP A 204 -0.15 4.68 12.80
C ASP A 204 -1.16 5.66 13.43
N ASP A 205 -0.66 6.76 14.03
CA ASP A 205 -1.47 7.80 14.68
C ASP A 205 -2.39 8.58 13.72
N SER A 206 -2.21 8.41 12.41
CA SER A 206 -2.98 9.08 11.35
C SER A 206 -3.90 8.13 10.59
N THR A 207 -4.06 6.90 11.10
CA THR A 207 -5.05 5.94 10.59
C THR A 207 -6.45 6.49 10.79
N GLU A 208 -7.26 6.48 9.73
CA GLU A 208 -8.65 6.92 9.78
C GLU A 208 -9.57 5.73 9.48
N CYS A 209 -10.38 5.33 10.47
CA CYS A 209 -11.41 4.32 10.32
C CYS A 209 -12.78 4.96 10.54
N PHE A 210 -13.70 4.75 9.60
CA PHE A 210 -15.06 5.25 9.65
C PHE A 210 -16.03 4.09 9.55
N ILE A 211 -17.04 4.09 10.42
CA ILE A 211 -17.98 2.99 10.58
C ILE A 211 -19.36 3.60 10.73
N TRP A 212 -20.31 3.14 9.92
CA TRP A 212 -21.69 3.63 9.99
C TRP A 212 -22.69 2.52 9.65
N PRO A 213 -23.90 2.55 10.23
CA PRO A 213 -24.92 1.54 9.95
C PRO A 213 -25.30 1.49 8.47
N ASP A 214 -25.56 0.29 7.95
CA ASP A 214 -26.30 0.15 6.70
C ASP A 214 -27.79 0.40 6.94
N GLU A 215 -28.25 1.58 6.53
CA GLU A 215 -29.66 1.98 6.64
C GLU A 215 -30.47 1.70 5.36
N SER A 216 -29.91 1.01 4.37
CA SER A 216 -30.60 0.74 3.10
C SER A 216 -31.91 -0.04 3.27
N TRP A 217 -32.05 -0.76 4.39
CA TRP A 217 -33.23 -1.54 4.78
C TRP A 217 -34.26 -0.78 5.63
N ARG A 218 -33.95 0.45 6.07
CA ARG A 218 -34.91 1.26 6.85
C ARG A 218 -35.95 1.86 5.91
N ASP A 219 -37.19 1.39 6.02
CA ASP A 219 -38.34 2.05 5.39
C ASP A 219 -38.53 3.43 6.04
N TYR A 220 -38.17 4.50 5.32
CA TYR A 220 -38.52 5.85 5.74
C TYR A 220 -40.03 6.03 5.55
N GLU A 221 -40.78 6.28 6.64
CA GLU A 221 -42.16 6.73 6.52
C GLU A 221 -42.17 8.04 5.71
N PRO A 222 -42.96 8.13 4.62
CA PRO A 222 -43.07 9.36 3.87
C PRO A 222 -43.59 10.45 4.81
N LEU A 223 -42.85 11.55 4.92
CA LEU A 223 -43.29 12.76 5.63
C LEU A 223 -44.74 13.04 5.24
N GLU A 224 -45.66 12.91 6.20
CA GLU A 224 -47.05 13.29 6.01
C GLU A 224 -47.04 14.75 5.55
N ALA A 225 -47.45 14.98 4.31
CA ALA A 225 -47.68 16.33 3.82
C ALA A 225 -48.80 16.92 4.68
N GLU A 226 -48.45 17.79 5.62
CA GLU A 226 -49.42 18.59 6.37
C GLU A 226 -50.30 19.34 5.36
N GLY A 227 -51.58 18.97 5.32
CA GLY A 227 -52.60 19.58 4.47
C GLY A 227 -53.19 20.86 5.03
#